data_AF-A0A9Q1UVP0-F1
#
_entry.id   AF-A0A9Q1UVP0-F1
#
_cell.length_a   1.000
_cell.length_b   1.000
_cell.length_c   1.000
_cell.angle_alpha   90.00
_cell.angle_beta   90.00
_cell.angle_gamma   90.00
#
_symmetry.space_group_name_H-M   'P 1'
#
loop_
_entity.id
_entity.type
_entity.pdbx_description
1 polymer ?
#
loop_
_entity_poly.entity_id
_entity_poly.type
_entity_poly.pdbx_seq_one_letter_code
_entity_poly.pdbx_strand_id
1 'polypeptide(L)'
;MPRKVKCRYCNELLSIDEAIILSKQNSKGNLIKIFLHKKCEQNYNELMEYKENEVKWFNELYEHIKGVLAYTKEQQLPRYLIIRLQDLRNGTVMQRGVGRVIKQKEGYKYDVILNTFLTCGDDIRWSINKSFKNEHQRINYMMAIVENNINDIYIGMQRNQSVENIEKRNDLIEEENMNIQINKQIKINKGKKGISKFLEDDEL
;
A
#
# COMPACT_ATOMS: atom_id res chain seq x y z
N MET A 1 -29.65 31.14 -8.25
CA MET A 1 -28.60 30.37 -8.95
C MET A 1 -28.02 29.37 -7.96
N PRO A 2 -27.91 28.07 -8.29
CA PRO A 2 -27.34 27.08 -7.39
C PRO A 2 -25.88 27.44 -7.07
N ARG A 3 -25.53 27.39 -5.79
CA ARG A 3 -24.20 27.74 -5.31
C ARG A 3 -23.22 26.66 -5.79
N LYS A 4 -22.15 27.08 -6.46
CA LYS A 4 -21.11 26.17 -6.98
C LYS A 4 -19.99 25.99 -5.95
N VAL A 5 -19.54 24.75 -5.76
CA VAL A 5 -18.43 24.35 -4.88
C VAL A 5 -17.35 23.64 -5.70
N LYS A 6 -16.09 23.66 -5.23
CA LYS A 6 -14.99 22.97 -5.90
C LYS A 6 -14.85 21.55 -5.37
N CYS A 7 -14.78 20.57 -6.26
CA CYS A 7 -14.44 19.19 -5.92
C CYS A 7 -13.00 19.11 -5.41
N ARG A 8 -12.78 18.49 -4.25
CA ARG A 8 -11.44 18.38 -3.64
C ARG A 8 -10.47 17.48 -4.41
N TYR A 9 -11.00 16.56 -5.22
CA TYR A 9 -10.21 15.61 -5.99
C TYR A 9 -9.82 16.17 -7.37
N CYS A 10 -10.78 16.57 -8.20
CA CYS A 10 -10.51 17.05 -9.57
C CYS A 10 -10.42 18.58 -9.70
N ASN A 11 -10.65 19.35 -8.62
CA ASN A 11 -10.66 20.82 -8.60
C ASN A 11 -11.71 21.50 -9.50
N GLU A 12 -12.60 20.76 -10.15
CA GLU A 12 -13.69 21.27 -10.97
C GLU A 12 -14.87 21.79 -10.12
N LEU A 13 -15.69 22.64 -10.73
CA LEU A 13 -16.87 23.25 -10.10
C LEU A 13 -18.08 22.33 -10.21
N LEU A 14 -18.77 22.12 -9.10
CA LEU A 14 -19.98 21.30 -8.97
C LEU A 14 -21.10 22.09 -8.27
N SER A 15 -22.35 21.78 -8.59
CA SER A 15 -23.50 22.28 -7.83
C SER A 15 -23.56 21.59 -6.46
N ILE A 16 -23.83 22.33 -5.38
CA ILE A 16 -23.89 21.75 -4.01
C ILE A 16 -24.85 20.56 -3.92
N ASP A 17 -25.95 20.60 -4.66
CA ASP A 17 -27.01 19.58 -4.64
C ASP A 17 -26.56 18.21 -5.17
N GLU A 18 -25.47 18.19 -5.96
CA GLU A 18 -24.89 16.97 -6.55
C GLU A 18 -23.61 16.52 -5.83
N ALA A 19 -23.19 17.25 -4.80
CA ALA A 19 -21.94 17.04 -4.09
C ALA A 19 -22.08 16.04 -2.94
N ILE A 20 -21.16 15.09 -2.84
CA ILE A 20 -20.96 14.30 -1.62
C ILE A 20 -20.20 15.16 -0.63
N ILE A 21 -20.71 15.26 0.59
CA ILE A 21 -20.13 16.07 1.66
C ILE A 21 -19.51 15.13 2.69
N LEU A 22 -18.18 15.11 2.77
CA LEU A 22 -17.43 14.46 3.84
C LEU A 22 -17.05 15.48 4.91
N SER A 23 -17.18 15.14 6.19
CA SER A 23 -16.69 15.96 7.29
C SER A 23 -15.36 15.39 7.81
N LYS A 24 -14.30 16.22 7.85
CA LYS A 24 -13.01 15.85 8.45
C LYS A 24 -12.61 16.86 9.51
N GLN A 25 -12.11 16.38 10.64
CA GLN A 25 -11.53 17.26 11.67
C GLN A 25 -10.12 17.72 11.25
N ASN A 26 -9.85 19.00 11.41
CA ASN A 26 -8.52 19.57 11.28
C ASN A 26 -7.63 19.26 12.47
N SER A 27 -6.33 19.52 12.35
CA SER A 27 -5.36 19.49 13.45
C SER A 27 -5.72 20.40 14.63
N LYS A 28 -6.67 21.33 14.47
CA LYS A 28 -7.20 22.22 15.51
C LYS A 28 -8.58 21.80 16.04
N GLY A 29 -9.08 20.61 15.68
CA GLY A 29 -10.39 20.08 16.09
C GLY A 29 -11.59 20.58 15.28
N ASN A 30 -11.42 21.59 14.42
CA ASN A 30 -12.52 22.13 13.62
C ASN A 30 -12.94 21.19 12.48
N LEU A 31 -14.25 21.04 12.27
CA LEU A 31 -14.83 20.25 11.19
C LEU A 31 -14.77 21.00 9.86
N ILE A 32 -13.98 20.51 8.90
CA ILE A 32 -14.02 20.93 7.50
C ILE A 32 -14.98 20.04 6.73
N LYS A 33 -15.86 20.66 5.94
CA LYS A 33 -16.67 19.99 4.91
C LYS A 33 -15.87 19.90 3.61
N ILE A 34 -15.74 18.69 3.08
CA ILE A 34 -15.06 18.35 1.83
C ILE A 34 -16.13 17.97 0.82
N PHE A 35 -16.12 18.63 -0.34
CA PHE A 35 -17.08 18.38 -1.41
C PHE A 35 -16.42 17.55 -2.50
N LEU A 36 -17.11 16.49 -2.95
CA LEU A 36 -16.64 15.57 -3.99
C LEU A 36 -17.75 15.28 -5.00
N HIS A 37 -17.37 15.02 -6.25
CA HIS A 37 -18.26 14.37 -7.21
C HIS A 37 -18.53 12.93 -6.77
N LYS A 38 -19.73 12.41 -7.04
CA LYS A 38 -20.04 10.99 -6.83
C LYS A 38 -19.05 10.05 -7.51
N LYS A 39 -18.56 10.42 -8.70
CA LYS A 39 -17.53 9.65 -9.44
C LYS A 39 -16.12 9.76 -8.84
N CYS A 40 -15.83 10.81 -8.08
CA CYS A 40 -14.51 11.06 -7.49
C CYS A 40 -14.38 10.53 -6.07
N GLU A 41 -15.46 10.01 -5.46
CA GLU A 41 -15.47 9.48 -4.10
C GLU A 41 -14.51 8.31 -3.95
N GLN A 42 -14.60 7.32 -4.85
CA GLN A 42 -13.75 6.13 -4.79
C GLN A 42 -12.27 6.48 -4.90
N ASN A 43 -11.87 7.25 -5.92
CA ASN A 43 -10.48 7.66 -6.10
C ASN A 43 -9.97 8.53 -4.93
N TYR A 44 -10.84 9.34 -4.32
CA TYR A 44 -10.49 10.13 -3.14
C TYR A 44 -10.27 9.23 -1.92
N ASN A 45 -11.12 8.24 -1.70
CA ASN A 45 -10.99 7.28 -0.61
C ASN A 45 -9.69 6.48 -0.74
N GLU A 46 -9.41 5.95 -1.94
CA GLU A 46 -8.15 5.24 -2.25
C GLU A 46 -6.92 6.13 -1.99
N LEU A 47 -6.98 7.41 -2.39
CA LEU A 47 -5.89 8.36 -2.15
C LEU A 47 -5.71 8.70 -0.67
N MET A 48 -6.79 8.70 0.12
CA MET A 48 -6.73 8.94 1.56
C MET A 48 -6.18 7.72 2.30
N GLU A 49 -6.64 6.52 1.95
CA GLU A 49 -6.12 5.25 2.45
C GLU A 49 -4.62 5.12 2.16
N TYR A 50 -4.19 5.45 0.94
CA TYR A 50 -2.78 5.47 0.57
C TYR A 50 -1.95 6.39 1.47
N LYS A 51 -2.46 7.59 1.79
CA LYS A 51 -1.76 8.54 2.69
C LYS A 51 -1.68 8.02 4.12
N GLU A 52 -2.74 7.38 4.61
CA GLU A 52 -2.75 6.80 5.95
C GLU A 52 -1.75 5.63 6.05
N ASN A 53 -1.71 4.78 5.03
CA ASN A 53 -0.73 3.70 4.94
C ASN A 53 0.70 4.23 4.81
N GLU A 54 0.92 5.31 4.04
CA GLU A 54 2.22 5.97 3.93
C GLU A 54 2.75 6.43 5.30
N VAL A 55 1.87 6.96 6.17
CA VAL A 55 2.24 7.35 7.54
C VAL A 55 2.53 6.14 8.41
N LYS A 56 1.72 5.07 8.32
CA LYS A 56 1.95 3.83 9.07
C LYS A 56 3.30 3.21 8.75
N TRP A 57 3.59 3.01 7.46
CA TRP A 57 4.87 2.45 7.01
C TRP A 57 6.06 3.31 7.43
N PHE A 58 5.93 4.64 7.39
CA PHE A 58 6.98 5.52 7.86
C PHE A 58 7.21 5.40 9.37
N ASN A 59 6.14 5.30 10.17
CA ASN A 59 6.27 5.13 11.63
C ASN A 59 6.90 3.77 11.98
N GLU A 60 6.51 2.70 11.29
CA GLU A 60 7.11 1.37 11.47
C GLU A 60 8.60 1.38 11.10
N LEU A 61 8.94 2.00 9.98
CA LEU A 61 10.33 2.21 9.56
C LEU A 61 11.13 2.99 10.61
N TYR A 62 10.53 4.06 11.15
CA TYR A 62 11.16 4.90 12.15
C TYR A 62 11.50 4.12 13.43
N GLU A 63 10.55 3.35 13.94
CA GLU A 63 10.74 2.51 15.13
C GLU A 63 11.71 1.35 14.87
N HIS A 64 11.67 0.75 13.67
CA HIS A 64 12.61 -0.29 13.30
C HIS A 64 14.06 0.23 13.28
N ILE A 65 14.30 1.38 12.65
CA ILE A 65 15.65 1.96 12.59
C ILE A 65 16.15 2.39 13.99
N LYS A 66 15.27 2.89 14.86
CA LYS A 66 15.61 3.14 16.27
C LYS A 66 16.09 1.87 16.97
N GLY A 67 15.38 0.76 16.77
CA GLY A 67 15.76 -0.55 17.30
C GLY A 67 17.13 -0.99 16.80
N VAL A 68 17.39 -0.83 15.50
CA VAL A 68 18.68 -1.16 14.88
C VAL A 68 19.83 -0.31 15.46
N LEU A 69 19.62 1.00 15.64
CA LEU A 69 20.64 1.91 16.18
C LEU A 69 20.77 1.87 17.70
N ALA A 70 19.95 1.05 18.38
CA ALA A 70 19.83 0.95 19.83
C ALA A 70 19.51 2.30 20.51
N TYR A 71 18.65 3.10 19.89
CA TYR A 71 18.18 4.36 20.46
C TYR A 71 17.11 4.16 21.52
N THR A 72 17.09 5.03 22.52
CA THR A 72 16.00 5.08 23.50
C THR A 72 14.72 5.65 22.87
N LYS A 73 13.57 5.40 23.49
CA LYS A 73 12.27 5.89 22.99
C LYS A 73 12.24 7.41 22.81
N GLU A 74 12.94 8.13 23.68
CA GLU A 74 13.02 9.60 23.70
C GLU A 74 13.96 10.17 22.62
N GLN A 75 14.98 9.40 22.24
CA GLN A 75 15.93 9.80 21.20
C GLN A 75 15.24 9.87 19.84
N GLN A 76 15.53 10.93 19.10
CA GLN A 76 15.04 11.12 17.73
C GLN A 76 16.09 10.65 16.74
N LEU A 77 15.64 10.14 15.58
CA LEU A 77 16.56 9.85 14.48
C LEU A 77 17.25 11.15 14.04
N PRO A 78 18.55 11.10 13.73
CA PRO A 78 19.27 12.29 13.34
C PRO A 78 18.73 12.83 12.01
N ARG A 79 18.68 14.17 11.89
CA ARG A 79 18.08 14.86 10.74
C ARG A 79 18.62 14.38 9.39
N TYR A 80 19.90 14.10 9.29
CA TYR A 80 20.52 13.66 8.03
C TYR A 80 20.02 12.29 7.57
N LEU A 81 19.71 11.38 8.50
CA LEU A 81 19.13 10.08 8.17
C LEU A 81 17.71 10.24 7.65
N ILE A 82 16.90 11.08 8.30
CA ILE A 82 15.54 11.40 7.85
C ILE A 82 15.57 11.99 6.43
N ILE A 83 16.51 12.90 6.16
CA ILE A 83 16.69 13.48 4.82
C ILE A 83 17.00 12.38 3.79
N ARG A 84 17.90 11.43 4.10
CA ARG A 84 18.21 10.33 3.19
C ARG A 84 17.02 9.40 2.92
N LEU A 85 16.19 9.12 3.93
CA LEU A 85 14.96 8.35 3.74
C LEU A 85 13.95 9.10 2.86
N GLN A 86 13.84 10.42 3.04
CA GLN A 86 13.01 11.26 2.19
C GLN A 86 13.56 11.32 0.76
N ASP A 87 14.88 11.32 0.59
CA ASP A 87 15.53 11.27 -0.72
C ASP A 87 15.20 9.98 -1.46
N LEU A 88 15.30 8.82 -0.80
CA LEU A 88 14.84 7.53 -1.36
C LEU A 88 13.36 7.58 -1.75
N ARG A 89 12.53 8.21 -0.93
CA ARG A 89 11.09 8.34 -1.20
C ARG A 89 10.78 9.25 -2.39
N ASN A 90 11.52 10.34 -2.50
CA ASN A 90 11.32 11.34 -3.54
C ASN A 90 12.03 10.98 -4.86
N GLY A 91 12.99 10.05 -4.81
CA GLY A 91 13.86 9.73 -5.95
C GLY A 91 14.94 10.78 -6.18
N THR A 92 15.24 11.60 -5.17
CA THR A 92 16.29 12.61 -5.23
C THR A 92 17.62 12.02 -4.81
N VAL A 93 18.70 12.42 -5.47
CA VAL A 93 20.06 12.13 -5.00
C VAL A 93 20.52 13.33 -4.17
N MET A 94 21.07 13.07 -2.98
CA MET A 94 21.71 14.07 -2.11
C MET A 94 23.02 14.62 -2.72
N GLN A 95 23.06 14.87 -4.03
CA GLN A 95 24.17 15.54 -4.70
C GLN A 95 24.05 17.05 -4.47
N ARG A 96 25.05 17.60 -3.78
CA ARG A 96 25.29 19.05 -3.62
C ARG A 96 25.06 19.75 -4.95
N GLY A 97 23.98 20.54 -5.07
CA GLY A 97 23.72 21.41 -6.22
C GLY A 97 22.43 21.16 -6.98
N VAL A 98 21.73 20.04 -6.77
CA VAL A 98 20.42 19.82 -7.41
C VAL A 98 19.30 20.33 -6.50
N GLY A 99 19.29 21.65 -6.31
CA GLY A 99 18.25 22.38 -5.59
C GLY A 99 16.94 22.46 -6.39
N ARG A 100 16.31 21.32 -6.67
CA ARG A 100 14.94 21.29 -7.17
C ARG A 100 14.10 20.43 -6.25
N VAL A 101 13.17 21.10 -5.56
CA VAL A 101 12.02 20.47 -4.93
C VAL A 101 11.27 19.71 -6.03
N ILE A 102 11.46 18.40 -6.12
CA ILE A 102 10.68 17.57 -7.05
C ILE A 102 9.24 17.58 -6.52
N LYS A 103 8.30 18.05 -7.34
CA LYS A 103 6.88 18.19 -6.97
C LYS A 103 6.16 16.84 -6.88
N GLN A 104 6.76 15.77 -7.40
CA GLN A 104 6.20 14.43 -7.52
C GLN A 104 7.10 13.46 -6.76
N LYS A 105 6.52 12.62 -5.89
CA LYS A 105 7.28 11.57 -5.18
C LYS A 105 7.48 10.40 -6.15
N GLU A 106 8.59 10.41 -6.89
CA GLU A 106 8.87 9.43 -7.95
C GLU A 106 9.81 8.29 -7.50
N GLY A 107 10.28 8.34 -6.25
CA GLY A 107 11.12 7.30 -5.66
C GLY A 107 10.36 6.13 -5.04
N TYR A 108 11.08 5.34 -4.25
CA TYR A 108 10.55 4.13 -3.62
C TYR A 108 9.51 4.49 -2.54
N LYS A 109 8.37 3.82 -2.56
CA LYS A 109 7.37 3.95 -1.50
C LYS A 109 7.96 3.46 -0.15
N TYR A 110 7.42 3.96 0.97
CA TYR A 110 7.95 3.62 2.30
C TYR A 110 7.77 2.15 2.68
N ASP A 111 6.80 1.44 2.11
CA ASP A 111 6.66 -0.02 2.23
C ASP A 111 7.90 -0.75 1.68
N VAL A 112 8.40 -0.36 0.50
CA VAL A 112 9.60 -0.93 -0.11
C VAL A 112 10.84 -0.64 0.73
N ILE A 113 10.96 0.60 1.21
CA ILE A 113 12.07 1.00 2.08
C ILE A 113 12.04 0.17 3.38
N LEU A 114 10.88 0.07 4.03
CA LEU A 114 10.68 -0.74 5.23
C LEU A 114 11.03 -2.21 4.98
N ASN A 115 10.51 -2.80 3.91
CA ASN A 115 10.80 -4.19 3.56
C ASN A 115 12.30 -4.41 3.29
N THR A 116 12.98 -3.40 2.75
CA THR A 116 14.44 -3.44 2.56
C THR A 116 15.18 -3.49 3.89
N PHE A 117 14.81 -2.65 4.85
CA PHE A 117 15.40 -2.69 6.20
C PHE A 117 15.14 -4.02 6.91
N LEU A 118 13.94 -4.59 6.77
CA LEU A 118 13.58 -5.88 7.36
C LEU A 118 14.39 -7.02 6.74
N THR A 119 14.47 -7.07 5.41
CA THR A 119 15.17 -8.13 4.66
C THR A 119 16.68 -8.07 4.90
N CYS A 120 17.27 -6.87 4.87
CA CYS A 120 18.69 -6.66 5.12
C CYS A 120 19.02 -6.55 6.63
N GLY A 121 18.08 -6.89 7.53
CA GLY A 121 18.20 -6.63 8.96
C GLY A 121 19.44 -7.28 9.59
N ASP A 122 19.78 -8.50 9.19
CA ASP A 122 20.94 -9.23 9.72
C ASP A 122 22.27 -8.65 9.20
N ASP A 123 22.35 -8.32 7.92
CA ASP A 123 23.51 -7.65 7.33
C ASP A 123 23.75 -6.29 7.97
N ILE A 124 22.68 -5.53 8.19
CA ILE A 124 22.72 -4.24 8.86
C ILE A 124 23.23 -4.43 10.30
N ARG A 125 22.63 -5.32 11.10
CA ARG A 125 23.06 -5.58 12.49
C ARG A 125 24.52 -6.01 12.57
N TRP A 126 24.96 -6.90 11.68
CA TRP A 126 26.36 -7.31 11.63
C TRP A 126 27.28 -6.15 11.27
N SER A 127 26.88 -5.32 10.30
CA SER A 127 27.68 -4.19 9.85
C SER A 127 27.83 -3.08 10.89
N ILE A 128 26.77 -2.76 11.64
CA ILE A 128 26.78 -1.67 12.62
C ILE A 128 27.59 -2.00 13.88
N ASN A 129 27.88 -3.28 14.13
CA ASN A 129 28.74 -3.74 15.23
C ASN A 129 30.24 -3.57 14.95
N LYS A 130 30.61 -3.18 13.72
CA LYS A 130 32.00 -2.87 13.36
C LYS A 130 32.47 -1.58 14.03
N SER A 131 33.78 -1.38 14.08
CA SER A 131 34.37 -0.14 14.58
C SER A 131 34.16 1.02 13.60
N PHE A 132 33.46 2.06 14.03
CA PHE A 132 33.25 3.29 13.27
C PHE A 132 33.90 4.48 13.97
N LYS A 133 34.36 5.46 13.18
CA LYS A 133 34.95 6.70 13.72
C LYS A 133 33.90 7.57 14.42
N ASN A 134 32.69 7.56 13.89
CA ASN A 134 31.55 8.29 14.43
C ASN A 134 30.23 7.65 13.96
N GLU A 135 29.14 8.08 14.57
CA GLU A 135 27.80 7.63 14.24
C GLU A 135 27.41 7.93 12.78
N HIS A 136 27.86 9.06 12.23
CA HIS A 136 27.59 9.41 10.85
C HIS A 136 28.13 8.37 9.86
N GLN A 137 29.33 7.84 10.11
CA GLN A 137 29.91 6.76 9.31
C GLN A 137 29.11 5.46 9.46
N ARG A 138 28.66 5.14 10.68
CA ARG A 138 27.81 3.97 10.96
C ARG A 138 26.51 4.02 10.17
N ILE A 139 25.80 5.15 10.24
CA ILE A 139 24.54 5.34 9.52
C ILE A 139 24.76 5.36 7.99
N ASN A 140 25.85 5.96 7.52
CA ASN A 140 26.17 5.91 6.09
C ASN A 140 26.40 4.49 5.58
N TYR A 141 27.05 3.65 6.37
CA TYR A 141 27.26 2.24 6.02
C TYR A 141 25.94 1.47 5.97
N MET A 142 25.08 1.64 6.98
CA MET A 142 23.74 1.07 7.01
C MET A 142 22.92 1.48 5.77
N MET A 143 22.91 2.78 5.45
CA MET A 143 22.19 3.28 4.27
C MET A 143 22.77 2.75 2.96
N ALA A 144 24.08 2.50 2.87
CA ALA A 144 24.68 1.91 1.68
C ALA A 144 24.21 0.46 1.44
N ILE A 145 24.01 -0.32 2.50
CA ILE A 145 23.41 -1.67 2.39
C ILE A 145 22.00 -1.57 1.81
N VAL A 146 21.19 -0.65 2.36
CA VAL A 146 19.81 -0.42 1.90
C VAL A 146 19.80 0.01 0.43
N GLU A 147 20.60 1.02 0.07
CA GLU A 147 20.67 1.56 -1.29
C GLU A 147 21.12 0.52 -2.32
N ASN A 148 22.02 -0.39 -1.95
CA ASN A 148 22.47 -1.47 -2.84
C ASN A 148 21.40 -2.53 -3.08
N ASN A 149 20.52 -2.81 -2.11
CA ASN A 149 19.55 -3.91 -2.18
C ASN A 149 18.12 -3.46 -2.51
N ILE A 150 17.80 -2.16 -2.38
CA ILE A 150 16.42 -1.65 -2.51
C ILE A 150 15.80 -1.96 -3.88
N ASN A 151 16.60 -1.96 -4.94
CA ASN A 151 16.10 -2.26 -6.28
C ASN A 151 15.74 -3.74 -6.45
N ASP A 152 16.57 -4.64 -5.94
CA ASP A 152 16.32 -6.08 -6.02
C ASP A 152 15.08 -6.47 -5.21
N ILE A 153 14.93 -5.86 -4.02
CA ILE A 153 13.75 -6.04 -3.17
C ILE A 153 12.50 -5.46 -3.83
N TYR A 154 12.58 -4.30 -4.46
CA TYR A 154 11.48 -3.72 -5.22
C TYR A 154 11.01 -4.66 -6.35
N ILE A 155 11.95 -5.19 -7.14
CA ILE A 155 11.65 -6.16 -8.21
C ILE A 155 11.05 -7.44 -7.62
N GLY A 156 11.56 -7.92 -6.49
CA GLY A 156 11.03 -9.07 -5.77
C GLY A 156 9.59 -8.87 -5.31
N MET A 157 9.28 -7.71 -4.71
CA MET A 157 7.92 -7.37 -4.28
C MET A 157 6.94 -7.33 -5.45
N GLN A 158 7.35 -6.73 -6.58
CA GLN A 158 6.53 -6.69 -7.81
C GLN A 158 6.25 -8.11 -8.35
N ARG A 159 7.24 -9.00 -8.33
CA ARG A 159 7.07 -10.40 -8.72
C ARG A 159 6.10 -11.12 -7.79
N ASN A 160 6.27 -11.00 -6.48
CA ASN A 160 5.39 -11.66 -5.51
C ASN A 160 3.94 -11.18 -5.64
N GLN A 161 3.74 -9.88 -5.82
CA GLN A 161 2.40 -9.34 -6.05
C GLN A 161 1.77 -9.87 -7.36
N SER A 162 2.58 -10.04 -8.41
CA SER A 162 2.09 -10.65 -9.66
C SER A 162 1.70 -12.12 -9.49
N VAL A 163 2.47 -12.89 -8.70
CA VAL A 163 2.17 -14.30 -8.39
C VAL A 163 0.90 -14.40 -7.57
N GLU A 164 0.76 -13.62 -6.49
CA GLU A 164 -0.46 -13.61 -5.67
C GLU A 164 -1.70 -13.26 -6.49
N ASN A 165 -1.59 -12.34 -7.44
CA ASN A 165 -2.70 -11.97 -8.31
C ASN A 165 -3.07 -13.08 -9.31
N ILE A 166 -2.10 -13.90 -9.72
CA ILE A 166 -2.34 -15.09 -10.54
C ILE A 166 -2.99 -16.18 -9.69
N GLU A 167 -2.49 -16.44 -8.49
CA GLU A 167 -3.06 -17.41 -7.54
C GLU A 167 -4.52 -17.05 -7.20
N LYS A 168 -4.80 -15.81 -6.80
CA LYS A 168 -6.18 -15.34 -6.55
C LYS A 168 -7.10 -15.50 -7.75
N ARG A 169 -6.58 -15.30 -8.97
CA ARG A 169 -7.38 -15.56 -10.19
C ARG A 169 -7.63 -17.05 -10.40
N ASN A 170 -6.64 -17.89 -10.15
CA ASN A 170 -6.78 -19.33 -10.26
C ASN A 170 -7.77 -19.87 -9.22
N ASP A 171 -7.70 -19.39 -7.97
CA ASP A 171 -8.65 -19.74 -6.91
C ASP A 171 -10.09 -19.38 -7.31
N LEU A 172 -10.31 -18.17 -7.86
CA LEU A 172 -11.62 -17.75 -8.37
C LEU A 172 -12.09 -18.63 -9.53
N ILE A 173 -11.20 -19.02 -10.44
CA ILE A 173 -11.51 -19.93 -11.55
C ILE A 173 -11.84 -21.34 -11.03
N GLU A 174 -11.13 -21.83 -10.02
CA GLU A 174 -11.41 -23.12 -9.37
C GLU A 174 -12.76 -23.11 -8.64
N GLU A 175 -13.07 -22.04 -7.90
CA GLU A 175 -14.38 -21.84 -7.27
C GLU A 175 -15.52 -21.77 -8.31
N GLU A 176 -15.34 -21.03 -9.40
CA GLU A 176 -16.31 -20.97 -10.50
C GLU A 176 -16.51 -22.34 -11.16
N ASN A 177 -15.43 -23.08 -11.40
CA ASN A 177 -15.48 -24.42 -11.96
C ASN A 177 -16.18 -25.41 -11.04
N MET A 178 -15.92 -25.36 -9.73
CA MET A 178 -16.63 -26.17 -8.72
C MET A 178 -18.13 -25.85 -8.70
N ASN A 179 -18.49 -24.57 -8.74
CA ASN A 179 -19.89 -24.14 -8.79
C ASN A 179 -20.61 -24.59 -10.08
N ILE A 180 -19.93 -24.59 -11.23
CA ILE A 180 -20.48 -25.11 -12.49
C ILE A 180 -20.71 -26.63 -12.40
N GLN A 181 -19.77 -27.39 -11.80
CA GLN A 181 -19.91 -28.83 -11.63
C GLN A 181 -21.08 -29.19 -10.69
N ILE A 182 -21.22 -28.48 -9.56
CA ILE A 182 -22.35 -28.64 -8.63
C ILE A 182 -23.68 -28.36 -9.34
N ASN A 183 -23.77 -27.27 -10.10
CA ASN A 183 -24.99 -26.93 -10.83
C ASN A 183 -25.35 -27.94 -11.93
N LYS A 184 -24.36 -28.54 -12.59
CA LYS A 184 -24.58 -29.65 -13.54
C LYS A 184 -25.13 -30.89 -12.83
N GLN A 185 -24.58 -31.27 -11.67
CA GLN A 185 -25.09 -32.41 -10.88
C GLN A 185 -26.53 -32.17 -10.38
N ILE A 186 -26.85 -30.96 -9.92
CA ILE A 186 -28.22 -30.60 -9.50
C ILE A 186 -29.21 -30.72 -10.67
N LYS A 187 -28.83 -30.27 -11.87
CA LYS A 187 -29.68 -30.42 -13.08
C LYS A 187 -29.90 -31.88 -13.47
N ILE A 188 -28.85 -32.71 -13.40
CA ILE A 188 -28.94 -34.16 -13.67
C ILE A 188 -29.87 -34.85 -12.65
N ASN A 189 -29.75 -34.52 -11.36
CA ASN A 189 -30.60 -35.11 -10.32
C ASN A 189 -32.06 -34.66 -10.40
N LYS A 190 -32.34 -33.44 -10.90
CA LYS A 190 -33.70 -32.99 -11.21
C LYS A 190 -34.31 -33.73 -12.42
N GLY A 191 -33.50 -34.06 -13.43
CA GLY A 191 -33.95 -34.84 -14.60
C GLY A 191 -34.26 -36.31 -14.27
N LYS A 192 -33.50 -36.94 -13.36
CA LYS A 192 -33.74 -38.35 -12.97
C LYS A 192 -35.00 -38.56 -12.12
N LYS A 193 -35.41 -37.58 -11.30
CA LYS A 193 -36.60 -37.70 -10.44
C LYS A 193 -37.95 -37.55 -11.18
N GLY A 194 -37.93 -37.17 -12.46
CA GLY A 194 -39.15 -36.86 -13.22
C GLY A 194 -39.70 -37.99 -14.10
N ILE A 195 -38.95 -39.08 -14.31
CA ILE A 195 -39.35 -40.15 -15.25
C ILE A 195 -39.35 -41.53 -14.57
N SER A 196 -38.45 -41.76 -13.61
CA SER A 196 -38.40 -43.04 -12.88
C SER A 196 -39.64 -43.32 -12.04
N LYS A 197 -40.41 -42.29 -11.68
CA LYS A 197 -41.66 -42.42 -10.93
C LYS A 197 -42.89 -42.65 -11.83
N PHE A 198 -42.72 -42.67 -13.15
CA PHE A 198 -43.80 -42.82 -14.13
C PHE A 198 -43.76 -44.19 -14.84
N LEU A 199 -42.68 -44.96 -14.67
CA LEU A 199 -42.47 -46.28 -15.28
C LEU A 199 -42.58 -47.44 -14.27
N GLU A 200 -42.85 -47.15 -13.00
CA GLU A 200 -43.04 -48.17 -11.96
C GLU A 200 -44.52 -48.53 -11.72
N ASP A 201 -45.47 -47.81 -12.33
CA ASP A 201 -46.92 -47.98 -12.11
C ASP A 201 -47.66 -48.72 -13.25
N ASP A 202 -46.97 -49.20 -14.29
CA ASP A 202 -47.57 -49.92 -15.45
C ASP A 202 -47.21 -51.42 -15.52
N GLU A 203 -46.85 -52.05 -14.41
CA GLU A 203 -46.81 -53.52 -14.28
C GLU A 203 -47.50 -53.96 -12.98
N LEU A 204 -48.84 -54.07 -13.01
CA LEU A 204 -49.66 -55.17 -12.46
C LEU A 204 -51.17 -54.95 -12.63
#